data_AF-A0A8T1TE89-F1
#
_entry.id   AF-A0A8T1TE89-F1
#
_cell.length_a   1.000
_cell.length_b   1.000
_cell.length_c   1.000
_cell.angle_alpha   90.00
_cell.angle_beta   90.00
_cell.angle_gamma   90.00
#
_symmetry.space_group_name_H-M   'P 1'
#
loop_
_entity.id
_entity.type
_entity.pdbx_description
1 polymer ?
#
loop_
_entity_poly.entity_id
_entity_poly.type
_entity_poly.pdbx_seq_one_letter_code
_entity_poly.pdbx_strand_id
1 'polypeptide(L)'
;APCAFSGNGRQCATNGTECRSGWVGPNGGITNFDNFAFAMLTVFQCITMEGWTDVLYWMNDAMGFELPWVYFVSLVIFGSFFVLNLVLGVLSGEFSKEREKAKARGDFQKLREKQQLEEDLKGYLDWITQAEDIDPENEEEGDEEGKRN
;
A
#
# COMPACT_ATOMS: atom_id res chain seq x y z
N ALA A 1 15.42 31.85 -13.16
CA ALA A 1 16.34 31.08 -12.31
C ALA A 1 17.24 32.03 -11.55
N PRO A 2 17.76 31.63 -10.37
CA PRO A 2 18.65 32.48 -9.58
C PRO A 2 19.86 32.99 -10.38
N CYS A 3 20.44 34.10 -9.93
CA CYS A 3 21.71 34.62 -10.40
C CYS A 3 22.55 35.03 -9.19
N ALA A 4 23.86 35.03 -9.34
CA ALA A 4 24.79 35.46 -8.30
C ALA A 4 25.41 36.81 -8.66
N PHE A 5 25.57 37.68 -7.66
CA PHE A 5 26.28 38.96 -7.79
C PHE A 5 27.78 38.77 -8.04
N SER A 6 28.37 37.74 -7.42
CA SER A 6 29.77 37.34 -7.59
C SER A 6 29.95 35.88 -7.12
N GLY A 7 31.07 35.25 -7.50
CA GLY A 7 31.40 33.87 -7.10
C GLY A 7 31.06 32.81 -8.14
N ASN A 8 30.80 31.59 -7.67
CA ASN A 8 30.64 30.39 -8.51
C ASN A 8 29.20 30.18 -9.03
N GLY A 9 28.26 31.02 -8.63
CA GLY A 9 26.88 30.98 -9.12
C GLY A 9 26.73 31.54 -10.53
N ARG A 10 25.55 31.39 -11.11
CA ARG A 10 25.26 31.80 -12.50
C ARG A 10 25.29 33.31 -12.65
N GLN A 11 26.10 33.78 -13.60
CA GLN A 11 26.15 35.17 -14.02
C GLN A 11 25.17 35.45 -15.16
N CYS A 12 24.67 36.68 -15.23
CA CYS A 12 23.78 37.10 -16.31
C CYS A 12 24.59 37.25 -17.61
N ALA A 13 24.29 36.43 -18.62
CA ALA A 13 25.05 36.38 -19.88
C ALA A 13 24.61 37.43 -20.92
N THR A 14 23.45 38.05 -20.73
CA THR A 14 22.90 39.02 -21.69
C THR A 14 23.54 40.40 -21.48
N ASN A 15 24.07 41.00 -22.54
CA ASN A 15 24.65 42.33 -22.50
C ASN A 15 23.67 43.35 -21.90
N GLY A 16 24.13 44.11 -20.90
CA GLY A 16 23.33 45.12 -20.20
C GLY A 16 22.39 44.56 -19.12
N THR A 17 22.41 43.26 -18.84
CA THR A 17 21.68 42.69 -17.69
C THR A 17 22.57 42.60 -16.45
N GLU A 18 22.00 42.98 -15.31
CA GLU A 18 22.68 42.96 -14.01
C GLU A 18 21.85 42.11 -13.03
N CYS A 19 22.51 41.29 -12.23
CA CYS A 19 21.84 40.57 -11.16
C CYS A 19 21.44 41.55 -10.05
N ARG A 20 20.18 41.54 -9.63
CA ARG A 20 19.66 42.40 -8.56
C ARG A 20 18.85 41.59 -7.56
N SER A 21 18.86 42.06 -6.31
CA SER A 21 18.02 41.52 -5.23
C SER A 21 16.58 41.99 -5.42
N GLY A 22 15.61 41.18 -4.99
CA GLY A 22 14.18 41.53 -5.02
C GLY A 22 13.30 40.54 -5.78
N TRP A 23 13.88 39.50 -6.38
CA TRP A 23 13.10 38.38 -6.88
C TRP A 23 12.62 37.50 -5.72
N VAL A 24 11.32 37.20 -5.69
CA VAL A 24 10.70 36.35 -4.64
C VAL A 24 11.18 34.90 -4.65
N GLY A 25 11.83 34.47 -5.74
CA GLY A 25 12.37 33.11 -5.89
C GLY A 25 11.56 32.22 -6.84
N PRO A 26 12.00 30.96 -7.04
CA PRO A 26 11.34 29.99 -7.92
C PRO A 26 9.91 29.69 -7.50
N ASN A 27 9.06 29.30 -8.47
CA ASN A 27 7.66 28.93 -8.22
C ASN A 27 6.87 29.99 -7.42
N GLY A 28 7.09 31.28 -7.70
CA GLY A 28 6.42 32.37 -6.99
C GLY A 28 6.90 32.56 -5.54
N GLY A 29 8.10 32.07 -5.21
CA GLY A 29 8.67 32.11 -3.87
C GLY A 29 8.24 30.95 -2.97
N ILE A 30 7.63 29.90 -3.52
CA ILE A 30 7.25 28.70 -2.74
C ILE A 30 8.46 27.80 -2.47
N THR A 31 9.32 27.63 -3.48
CA THR A 31 10.47 26.73 -3.39
C THR A 31 11.70 27.51 -2.92
N ASN A 32 11.84 27.62 -1.60
CA ASN A 32 12.94 28.32 -0.93
C ASN A 32 13.35 27.60 0.37
N PHE A 33 14.47 28.05 0.94
CA PHE A 33 14.99 27.55 2.23
C PHE A 33 15.06 28.67 3.29
N ASP A 34 14.25 29.73 3.14
CA ASP A 34 14.32 30.93 3.99
C ASP A 34 13.65 30.71 5.36
N ASN A 35 12.67 29.81 5.42
CA ASN A 35 12.02 29.42 6.67
C ASN A 35 11.79 27.90 6.74
N PHE A 36 11.57 27.43 7.97
CA PHE A 36 11.44 26.00 8.26
C PHE A 36 10.29 25.33 7.49
N ALA A 37 9.14 25.99 7.35
CA ALA A 37 7.98 25.41 6.69
C ALA A 37 8.19 25.23 5.17
N PHE A 38 8.69 26.25 4.48
CA PHE A 38 9.00 26.14 3.04
C PHE A 38 10.20 25.23 2.76
N ALA A 39 11.19 25.20 3.66
CA ALA A 39 12.28 24.23 3.58
C ALA A 39 11.75 22.79 3.68
N MET A 40 10.85 22.50 4.63
CA MET A 40 10.21 21.18 4.74
C MET A 40 9.39 20.84 3.49
N LEU A 41 8.63 21.78 2.95
CA LEU A 41 7.85 21.56 1.73
C LEU A 41 8.76 21.23 0.53
N THR A 42 9.85 21.97 0.38
CA THR A 42 10.84 21.77 -0.69
C THR A 42 11.54 20.41 -0.53
N VAL A 43 11.89 20.02 0.70
CA VAL A 43 12.46 18.70 0.99
C VAL A 43 11.46 17.59 0.70
N PHE A 44 10.19 17.76 1.09
CA PHE A 44 9.14 16.81 0.79
C PHE A 44 8.98 16.61 -0.72
N GLN A 45 8.91 17.71 -1.50
CA GLN A 45 8.91 17.67 -2.97
C GLN A 45 10.11 16.91 -3.53
N CYS A 46 11.32 17.10 -2.96
CA CYS A 46 12.48 16.37 -3.42
C CYS A 46 12.39 14.86 -3.13
N ILE A 47 11.88 14.48 -1.96
CA ILE A 47 11.74 13.08 -1.54
C ILE A 47 10.70 12.32 -2.38
N THR A 48 9.67 12.99 -2.89
CA THR A 48 8.69 12.38 -3.82
C THR A 48 9.27 12.12 -5.21
N MET A 49 10.54 12.47 -5.45
CA MET A 49 11.23 12.35 -6.74
C MET A 49 10.62 13.20 -7.87
N GLU A 50 9.81 14.23 -7.53
CA GLU A 50 9.19 15.11 -8.51
C GLU A 50 9.83 16.51 -8.49
N GLY A 51 10.37 16.96 -9.62
CA GLY A 51 10.96 18.30 -9.73
C GLY A 51 12.21 18.55 -8.87
N TRP A 52 12.77 17.51 -8.24
CA TRP A 52 13.97 17.62 -7.39
C TRP A 52 15.21 18.11 -8.15
N THR A 53 15.31 17.77 -9.45
CA THR A 53 16.38 18.25 -10.32
C THR A 53 16.27 19.75 -10.58
N ASP A 54 15.05 20.28 -10.65
CA ASP A 54 14.84 21.72 -10.84
C ASP A 54 15.31 22.50 -9.61
N VAL A 55 15.02 21.99 -8.41
CA VAL A 55 15.52 22.55 -7.15
C VAL A 55 17.05 22.50 -7.09
N LEU A 56 17.65 21.37 -7.48
CA LEU A 56 19.10 21.22 -7.60
C LEU A 56 19.69 22.26 -8.56
N TYR A 57 19.10 22.44 -9.75
CA TYR A 57 19.60 23.40 -10.73
C TYR A 57 19.44 24.85 -10.25
N TRP A 58 18.35 25.19 -9.57
CA TRP A 58 18.22 26.51 -8.95
C TRP A 58 19.27 26.75 -7.86
N MET A 59 19.60 25.72 -7.07
CA MET A 59 20.66 25.83 -6.07
C MET A 59 22.04 25.98 -6.73
N ASN A 60 22.31 25.24 -7.81
CA ASN A 60 23.54 25.39 -8.60
C ASN A 60 23.67 26.80 -9.18
N ASP A 61 22.58 27.35 -9.72
CA ASP A 61 22.56 28.70 -10.27
C ASP A 61 22.80 29.77 -9.19
N ALA A 62 22.42 29.50 -7.93
CA ALA A 62 22.61 30.42 -6.82
C ALA A 62 24.01 30.33 -6.19
N MET A 63 24.51 29.12 -5.93
CA MET A 63 25.72 28.88 -5.12
C MET A 63 26.89 28.22 -5.87
N GLY A 64 26.67 27.73 -7.08
CA GLY A 64 27.64 26.94 -7.86
C GLY A 64 27.47 25.43 -7.70
N PHE A 65 28.22 24.66 -8.50
CA PHE A 65 27.97 23.23 -8.71
C PHE A 65 28.62 22.27 -7.69
N GLU A 66 29.54 22.74 -6.85
CA GLU A 66 30.46 21.86 -6.08
C GLU A 66 29.79 21.08 -4.94
N LEU A 67 28.86 21.71 -4.21
CA LEU A 67 28.25 21.17 -2.99
C LEU A 67 26.79 20.71 -3.13
N PRO A 68 25.92 21.37 -3.92
CA PRO A 68 24.49 21.04 -3.92
C PRO A 68 24.20 19.60 -4.37
N TRP A 69 24.97 19.05 -5.31
CA TRP A 69 24.75 17.69 -5.80
C TRP A 69 24.90 16.64 -4.69
N VAL A 70 25.88 16.79 -3.77
CA VAL A 70 26.09 15.84 -2.66
C VAL A 70 24.87 15.82 -1.77
N TYR A 71 24.35 17.01 -1.42
CA TYR A 71 23.16 17.14 -0.59
C TYR A 71 21.93 16.52 -1.27
N PHE A 72 21.57 16.95 -2.47
CA PHE A 72 20.33 16.50 -3.12
C PHE A 72 20.38 15.03 -3.55
N VAL A 73 21.52 14.52 -4.04
CA VAL A 73 21.64 13.10 -4.40
C VAL A 73 21.54 12.22 -3.17
N SER A 74 22.20 12.58 -2.07
CA SER A 74 22.07 11.83 -0.80
C SER A 74 20.65 11.88 -0.25
N LEU A 75 19.99 13.04 -0.31
CA LEU A 75 18.60 13.23 0.13
C LEU A 75 17.62 12.33 -0.65
N VAL A 76 17.74 12.26 -1.97
CA VAL A 76 16.87 11.44 -2.81
C VAL A 76 17.14 9.95 -2.56
N ILE A 77 18.41 9.53 -2.47
CA ILE A 77 18.74 8.12 -2.21
C ILE A 77 18.21 7.67 -0.85
N PHE A 78 18.55 8.37 0.23
CA PHE A 78 18.17 7.95 1.58
C PHE A 78 16.71 8.27 1.90
N GLY A 79 16.24 9.48 1.55
CA GLY A 79 14.90 9.95 1.86
C GLY A 79 13.84 9.21 1.07
N SER A 80 13.99 9.09 -0.25
CA SER A 80 12.98 8.41 -1.07
C SER A 80 12.96 6.91 -0.82
N PHE A 81 14.11 6.25 -0.63
CA PHE A 81 14.15 4.83 -0.26
C PHE A 81 13.45 4.59 1.08
N PHE A 82 13.68 5.46 2.07
CA PHE A 82 13.02 5.36 3.38
C PHE A 82 11.49 5.48 3.24
N VAL A 83 10.99 6.49 2.54
CA VAL A 83 9.54 6.69 2.35
C VAL A 83 8.91 5.56 1.56
N LEU A 84 9.52 5.11 0.46
CA LEU A 84 9.00 4.01 -0.35
C LEU A 84 8.90 2.71 0.46
N ASN A 85 9.93 2.36 1.23
CA ASN A 85 9.90 1.15 2.06
C ASN A 85 8.85 1.23 3.17
N LEU A 86 8.66 2.41 3.78
CA LEU A 86 7.62 2.61 4.79
C LEU A 86 6.24 2.40 4.17
N VAL A 87 5.96 3.02 3.03
CA VAL A 87 4.67 2.89 2.32
C VAL A 87 4.42 1.43 1.93
N LEU A 88 5.40 0.76 1.33
CA LEU A 88 5.29 -0.66 0.96
C LEU A 88 5.09 -1.55 2.19
N GLY A 89 5.77 -1.27 3.30
CA GLY A 89 5.63 -2.01 4.54
C GLY A 89 4.22 -1.89 5.13
N VAL A 90 3.66 -0.68 5.17
CA VAL A 90 2.30 -0.44 5.67
C VAL A 90 1.26 -1.10 4.76
N LEU A 91 1.36 -0.92 3.44
CA LEU A 91 0.44 -1.54 2.48
C LEU A 91 0.51 -3.06 2.54
N SER A 92 1.71 -3.63 2.65
CA SER A 92 1.91 -5.08 2.79
C SER A 92 1.28 -5.61 4.09
N GLY A 93 1.42 -4.88 5.20
CA GLY A 93 0.80 -5.23 6.47
C GLY A 93 -0.74 -5.25 6.40
N GLU A 94 -1.34 -4.18 5.86
CA GLU A 94 -2.79 -4.09 5.72
C GLU A 94 -3.36 -5.14 4.75
N PHE A 95 -2.73 -5.34 3.58
CA PHE A 95 -3.15 -6.39 2.65
C PHE A 95 -3.01 -7.80 3.23
N SER A 96 -1.99 -8.04 4.05
CA SER A 96 -1.83 -9.34 4.73
C SER A 96 -2.97 -9.60 5.70
N LYS A 97 -3.35 -8.58 6.49
CA LYS A 97 -4.45 -8.66 7.46
C LYS A 97 -5.81 -8.86 6.77
N GLU A 98 -6.08 -8.16 5.68
CA GLU A 98 -7.30 -8.35 4.90
C GLU A 98 -7.35 -9.75 4.27
N ARG A 99 -6.24 -10.19 3.67
CA ARG A 99 -6.12 -11.53 3.08
C ARG A 99 -6.29 -12.64 4.11
N GLU A 100 -5.75 -12.48 5.32
CA GLU A 100 -5.91 -13.44 6.41
C GLU A 100 -7.37 -13.58 6.83
N LYS A 101 -8.11 -12.47 6.96
CA LYS A 101 -9.56 -12.49 7.26
C LYS A 101 -10.36 -13.17 6.15
N ALA A 102 -10.05 -12.88 4.89
CA ALA A 102 -10.71 -13.52 3.76
C ALA A 102 -10.43 -15.03 3.73
N LYS A 103 -9.18 -15.42 3.98
CA LYS A 103 -8.76 -16.82 4.05
C LYS A 103 -9.46 -17.56 5.21
N ALA A 104 -9.52 -16.98 6.40
CA ALA A 104 -10.21 -17.58 7.56
C ALA A 104 -11.70 -17.82 7.29
N ARG A 105 -12.39 -16.89 6.59
CA ARG A 105 -13.79 -17.08 6.17
C ARG A 105 -13.93 -18.24 5.18
N GLY A 106 -13.06 -18.30 4.17
CA GLY A 106 -13.07 -19.38 3.19
C GLY A 106 -12.75 -20.75 3.79
N ASP A 107 -11.78 -20.80 4.71
CA ASP A 107 -11.39 -22.03 5.42
C ASP A 107 -12.53 -22.52 6.33
N PHE A 108 -13.23 -21.61 7.02
CA PHE A 108 -14.40 -21.96 7.85
C PHE A 108 -15.54 -22.54 7.01
N GLN A 109 -15.81 -21.95 5.84
CA GLN A 109 -16.88 -22.41 4.95
C GLN A 109 -16.57 -23.79 4.37
N LYS A 110 -15.32 -24.04 3.94
CA LYS A 110 -14.86 -25.36 3.52
C LYS A 110 -14.95 -26.40 4.63
N LEU A 111 -14.63 -26.03 5.87
CA LEU A 111 -14.72 -26.95 7.00
C LEU A 111 -16.17 -27.36 7.26
N ARG A 112 -17.11 -26.40 7.18
CA ARG A 112 -18.54 -26.65 7.35
C ARG A 112 -19.12 -27.52 6.24
N GLU A 113 -18.74 -27.27 4.98
CA GLU A 113 -19.15 -28.10 3.84
C GLU A 113 -18.66 -29.55 4.01
N LYS A 114 -17.42 -29.73 4.49
CA LYS A 114 -16.87 -31.06 4.74
C LYS A 114 -17.60 -31.80 5.86
N GLN A 115 -17.90 -31.12 6.97
CA GLN A 115 -18.67 -31.72 8.08
C GLN A 115 -20.07 -32.14 7.62
N GLN A 116 -20.76 -31.30 6.86
CA GLN A 116 -22.09 -31.63 6.33
C GLN A 116 -22.04 -32.88 5.44
N LEU A 117 -21.06 -32.96 4.53
CA LEU A 117 -20.86 -34.13 3.67
C LEU A 117 -20.59 -35.42 4.46
N GLU A 118 -19.80 -35.34 5.53
CA GLU A 118 -19.52 -36.49 6.41
C GLU A 118 -20.78 -36.94 7.18
N GLU A 119 -21.60 -36.00 7.67
CA GLU A 119 -22.88 -36.31 8.33
C GLU A 119 -23.89 -36.92 7.36
N ASP A 120 -24.07 -36.34 6.18
CA ASP A 120 -25.00 -36.82 5.15
C ASP A 120 -24.59 -38.24 4.69
N LEU A 121 -23.30 -38.48 4.47
CA LEU A 121 -22.78 -39.80 4.08
C LEU A 121 -23.07 -40.86 5.16
N LYS A 122 -22.88 -40.52 6.43
CA LYS A 122 -23.19 -41.42 7.54
C LYS A 122 -24.69 -41.71 7.63
N GLY A 123 -25.53 -40.70 7.46
CA GLY A 123 -27.00 -40.87 7.44
C GLY A 123 -27.47 -41.78 6.31
N TYR A 124 -26.89 -41.64 5.11
CA TYR A 124 -27.19 -42.53 4.00
C TYR A 124 -26.77 -43.99 4.28
N LEU A 125 -25.60 -44.19 4.90
CA LEU A 125 -25.13 -45.53 5.25
C LEU A 125 -26.06 -46.20 6.28
N ASP A 126 -26.47 -45.45 7.32
CA ASP A 126 -27.37 -45.92 8.37
C ASP A 126 -28.73 -46.38 7.83
N TRP A 127 -29.33 -45.56 6.94
CA TRP A 127 -30.57 -45.91 6.26
C TRP A 127 -30.45 -47.17 5.40
N ILE A 128 -29.33 -47.35 4.68
CA ILE A 128 -29.08 -48.55 3.88
C ILE A 128 -28.94 -49.79 4.77
N THR A 129 -28.15 -49.73 5.84
CA THR A 129 -27.99 -50.85 6.76
C THR A 129 -29.31 -51.24 7.42
N GLN A 130 -30.10 -50.24 7.79
CA GLN A 130 -31.41 -50.50 8.40
C GLN A 130 -32.38 -51.14 7.42
N ALA A 131 -32.31 -50.79 6.13
CA ALA A 131 -33.12 -51.43 5.09
C ALA A 131 -32.67 -52.86 4.77
N GLU A 132 -31.38 -53.19 4.92
CA GLU A 132 -30.84 -54.55 4.77
C GLU A 132 -31.24 -55.46 5.94
N ASP A 133 -31.37 -54.90 7.15
CA ASP A 133 -31.83 -55.60 8.36
C ASP A 133 -33.36 -55.79 8.42
N ILE A 134 -34.14 -55.26 7.46
CA ILE A 134 -35.58 -55.53 7.34
C ILE A 134 -35.76 -56.96 6.85
N ASP A 135 -35.99 -57.86 7.81
CA ASP A 135 -36.39 -59.25 7.56
C ASP A 135 -37.84 -59.27 7.07
N PRO A 136 -38.14 -59.73 5.84
CA PRO A 136 -39.50 -59.77 5.29
C PRO A 136 -40.44 -60.72 6.06
N GLU A 137 -39.97 -61.47 7.06
CA GLU A 137 -40.78 -62.42 7.82
C GLU A 137 -41.61 -61.83 8.97
N ASN A 138 -41.58 -60.52 9.24
CA ASN A 138 -42.24 -59.92 10.42
C ASN A 138 -43.36 -58.87 10.17
N GLU A 139 -43.85 -58.72 8.93
CA GLU A 139 -44.98 -57.81 8.63
C GLU A 139 -46.39 -58.42 8.89
N GLU A 140 -46.52 -59.67 9.37
CA GLU A 140 -47.83 -60.31 9.56
C GLU A 140 -48.48 -60.12 10.95
N GLU A 141 -47.81 -59.56 11.97
CA GLU A 141 -48.38 -59.54 13.35
C GLU A 141 -48.96 -58.18 13.83
N GLY A 142 -48.98 -57.14 12.99
CA GLY A 142 -49.36 -55.79 13.43
C GLY A 142 -50.82 -55.35 13.26
N ASP A 143 -51.62 -56.03 12.43
CA ASP A 143 -52.91 -55.48 11.94
C ASP A 143 -54.18 -56.15 12.51
N GLU A 144 -54.05 -57.00 13.55
CA GLU A 144 -55.20 -57.70 14.18
C GLU A 144 -55.70 -57.09 15.52
N GLU A 145 -55.06 -56.08 16.12
CA GLU A 145 -55.50 -55.53 17.42
C GLU A 145 -56.51 -54.37 17.36
N GLY A 146 -57.01 -54.00 16.18
CA GLY A 146 -57.99 -52.91 16.00
C GLY A 146 -59.47 -53.33 15.81
N LYS A 147 -59.76 -54.62 15.69
CA LYS A 147 -61.13 -55.12 15.41
C LYS A 147 -61.58 -56.22 16.38
N ARG A 148 -61.73 -55.89 17.66
CA ARG A 148 -62.70 -56.59 18.55
C ARG A 148 -62.96 -55.80 19.85
N ASN A 149 -64.18 -55.25 19.90
CA ASN A 149 -64.98 -54.83 21.06
C ASN A 149 -64.58 -53.55 21.80
#